data_AF-A0A4Q5U3I0-F1
#
_entry.id   AF-A0A4Q5U3I0-F1
#
_cell.length_a   1.000
_cell.length_b   1.000
_cell.length_c   1.000
_cell.angle_alpha   90.00
_cell.angle_beta   90.00
_cell.angle_gamma   90.00
#
_symmetry.space_group_name_H-M   'P 1'
#
loop_
_entity.id
_entity.type
_entity.pdbx_description
1 polymer ?
#
loop_
_entity_poly.entity_id
_entity_poly.type
_entity_poly.pdbx_seq_one_letter_code
_entity_poly.pdbx_strand_id
1 'polypeptide(L)'
;MGSAEIDGLARCLVIHSHVVTYGNEATENLTRMIREEIECMWNEPNARILIDDYDYQLIFKISAEYKPDIDPVEILSNTDPRCNYFRIEKFAMENISFVDGVGSNTGYFLIDNLYTGSTTAAHEYGHTLGLKHPHDLDLRGRGIPGIMYPRGTLVDAPYQYNPEARSGDSSNGGTMHPKNRKVLQGDIDLLRLDRLDQENNIVGDFTSIWHPDHSTLQA
;
A
#
# COMPACT_ATOMS: atom_id res chain seq x y z
N MET A 1 3.02 -3.29 6.62
CA MET A 1 3.27 -3.62 8.01
C MET A 1 4.10 -2.53 8.64
N GLY A 2 3.95 -2.30 9.94
CA GLY A 2 4.74 -1.32 10.67
C GLY A 2 4.65 -1.51 12.18
N SER A 3 5.34 -0.62 12.89
CA SER A 3 5.20 -0.47 14.34
C SER A 3 4.62 0.91 14.67
N ALA A 4 3.70 0.95 15.62
CA ALA A 4 3.08 2.14 16.13
C ALA A 4 3.84 2.71 17.35
N GLU A 5 3.89 4.02 17.46
CA GLU A 5 4.46 4.74 18.59
C GLU A 5 3.52 5.88 18.97
N ILE A 6 3.08 5.91 20.23
CA ILE A 6 2.24 6.99 20.76
C ILE A 6 3.12 7.99 21.48
N ASP A 7 3.13 9.24 21.00
CA ASP A 7 3.67 10.39 21.75
C ASP A 7 2.51 11.15 22.40
N GLY A 8 2.30 10.89 23.68
CA GLY A 8 1.27 11.53 24.50
C GLY A 8 1.48 13.04 24.72
N LEU A 9 2.73 13.52 24.65
CA LEU A 9 3.04 14.94 24.82
C LEU A 9 2.79 15.72 23.54
N ALA A 10 3.27 15.19 22.41
CA ALA A 10 3.06 15.79 21.09
C ALA A 10 1.64 15.58 20.54
N ARG A 11 0.86 14.64 21.12
CA ARG A 11 -0.44 14.18 20.62
C ARG A 11 -0.34 13.62 19.20
N CYS A 12 0.64 12.75 18.99
CA CYS A 12 0.86 12.06 17.73
C CYS A 12 0.87 10.54 17.91
N LEU A 13 0.29 9.82 16.94
CA LEU A 13 0.48 8.40 16.74
C LEU A 13 1.33 8.24 15.47
N VAL A 14 2.53 7.68 15.59
CA VAL A 14 3.45 7.50 14.47
C VAL A 14 3.48 6.04 14.06
N ILE A 15 3.19 5.75 12.79
CA ILE A 15 3.38 4.43 12.18
C ILE A 15 4.71 4.42 11.43
N HIS A 16 5.65 3.62 11.90
CA HIS A 16 6.96 3.46 11.28
C HIS A 16 6.97 2.24 10.37
N SER A 17 7.43 2.43 9.14
CA SER A 17 7.69 1.35 8.18
C SER A 17 9.00 1.58 7.42
N HIS A 18 9.57 0.47 6.97
CA HIS A 18 10.76 0.41 6.15
C HIS A 18 10.49 -0.46 4.92
N VAL A 19 10.62 0.13 3.73
CA VAL A 19 10.38 -0.56 2.46
C VAL A 19 11.71 -0.97 1.86
N VAL A 20 11.93 -2.27 1.71
CA VAL A 20 13.10 -2.84 1.06
C VAL A 20 12.69 -3.33 -0.33
N THR A 21 13.35 -2.83 -1.36
CA THR A 21 13.08 -3.25 -2.74
C THR A 21 14.29 -3.95 -3.34
N TYR A 22 14.01 -4.97 -4.13
CA TYR A 22 15.00 -5.78 -4.85
C TYR A 22 14.40 -6.33 -6.15
N GLY A 23 15.16 -7.10 -6.92
CA GLY A 23 14.73 -7.63 -8.22
C GLY A 23 15.32 -6.87 -9.40
N ASN A 24 15.06 -7.36 -10.61
CA ASN A 24 15.81 -6.92 -11.80
C ASN A 24 15.46 -5.48 -12.23
N GLU A 25 14.25 -5.01 -11.93
CA GLU A 25 13.79 -3.66 -12.29
C GLU A 25 13.86 -2.68 -11.11
N ALA A 26 14.25 -3.15 -9.92
CA ALA A 26 14.42 -2.27 -8.78
C ALA A 26 15.62 -1.34 -8.99
N THR A 27 15.46 -0.08 -8.63
CA THR A 27 16.52 0.94 -8.66
C THR A 27 16.34 1.87 -7.49
N GLU A 28 17.41 2.50 -7.03
CA GLU A 28 17.36 3.48 -5.94
C GLU A 28 16.33 4.61 -6.19
N ASN A 29 16.24 5.09 -7.43
CA ASN A 29 15.24 6.10 -7.81
C ASN A 29 13.81 5.60 -7.68
N LEU A 30 13.54 4.36 -8.10
CA LEU A 30 12.22 3.76 -8.01
C LEU A 30 11.84 3.49 -6.54
N THR A 31 12.78 2.98 -5.75
CA THR A 31 12.61 2.78 -4.31
C THR A 31 12.26 4.08 -3.61
N ARG A 32 12.98 5.16 -3.94
CA ARG A 32 12.70 6.50 -3.42
C ARG A 32 11.30 6.98 -3.80
N MET A 33 10.88 6.73 -5.04
CA MET A 33 9.54 7.09 -5.54
C MET A 33 8.43 6.32 -4.81
N ILE A 34 8.60 5.00 -4.62
CA ILE A 34 7.66 4.15 -3.86
C ILE A 34 7.47 4.70 -2.44
N ARG A 35 8.58 5.01 -1.76
CA ARG A 35 8.54 5.59 -0.41
C ARG A 35 7.85 6.96 -0.38
N GLU A 36 8.15 7.81 -1.36
CA GLU A 36 7.51 9.13 -1.55
C GLU A 36 6.00 8.98 -1.74
N GLU A 37 5.56 8.08 -2.61
CA GLU A 37 4.15 7.81 -2.90
C GLU A 37 3.42 7.35 -1.63
N ILE A 38 3.95 6.34 -0.93
CA ILE A 38 3.34 5.81 0.29
C ILE A 38 3.26 6.90 1.35
N GLU A 39 4.38 7.54 1.69
CA GLU A 39 4.44 8.51 2.77
C GLU A 39 3.56 9.74 2.49
N CYS A 40 3.59 10.28 1.26
CA CYS A 40 2.78 11.44 0.92
C CYS A 40 1.29 11.11 0.94
N MET A 41 0.86 9.99 0.33
CA MET A 41 -0.55 9.66 0.24
C MET A 41 -1.17 9.33 1.61
N TRP A 42 -0.47 8.56 2.44
CA TRP A 42 -0.98 8.16 3.75
C TRP A 42 -0.98 9.29 4.78
N ASN A 43 -0.18 10.34 4.58
CA ASN A 43 -0.25 11.58 5.38
C ASN A 43 -1.15 12.67 4.78
N GLU A 44 -1.50 12.60 3.48
CA GLU A 44 -2.37 13.56 2.80
C GLU A 44 -3.68 13.88 3.55
N PRO A 45 -4.44 12.90 4.11
CA PRO A 45 -5.70 13.21 4.78
C PRO A 45 -5.55 14.00 6.08
N ASN A 46 -4.34 14.19 6.62
CA ASN A 46 -4.10 14.77 7.95
C ASN A 46 -4.97 14.10 9.02
N ALA A 47 -5.02 12.77 8.98
CA ALA A 47 -5.96 11.97 9.73
C ALA A 47 -5.77 12.12 11.25
N ARG A 48 -6.88 11.97 11.97
CA ARG A 48 -6.90 11.95 13.44
C ARG A 48 -7.54 10.67 13.94
N ILE A 49 -7.06 10.20 15.09
CA ILE A 49 -7.57 9.02 15.76
C ILE A 49 -7.85 9.38 17.21
N LEU A 50 -9.00 8.92 17.69
CA LEU A 50 -9.39 9.05 19.09
C LEU A 50 -8.87 7.84 19.88
N ILE A 51 -8.02 8.07 20.87
CA ILE A 51 -7.51 7.06 21.80
C ILE A 51 -7.73 7.58 23.22
N ASP A 52 -8.49 6.83 24.03
CA ASP A 52 -8.84 7.20 25.41
C ASP A 52 -9.32 8.65 25.57
N ASP A 53 -10.27 9.07 24.72
CA ASP A 53 -10.85 10.42 24.66
C ASP A 53 -9.90 11.55 24.23
N TYR A 54 -8.70 11.21 23.75
CA TYR A 54 -7.75 12.17 23.20
C TYR A 54 -7.57 12.02 21.69
N ASP A 55 -7.60 13.15 20.98
CA ASP A 55 -7.27 13.20 19.57
C ASP A 55 -5.76 13.15 19.37
N TYR A 56 -5.30 12.19 18.57
CA TYR A 56 -3.93 12.07 18.10
C TYR A 56 -3.87 12.34 16.60
N GLN A 57 -2.89 13.14 16.18
CA GLN A 57 -2.53 13.24 14.77
C GLN A 57 -1.84 11.93 14.33
N LEU A 58 -2.34 11.29 13.28
CA LEU A 58 -1.68 10.14 12.69
C LEU A 58 -0.58 10.60 11.75
N ILE A 59 0.61 10.02 11.89
CA ILE A 59 1.76 10.28 11.04
C ILE A 59 2.33 8.96 10.54
N PHE A 60 2.42 8.79 9.23
CA PHE A 60 3.17 7.68 8.63
C PHE A 60 4.61 8.14 8.37
N LYS A 61 5.59 7.39 8.88
CA LYS A 61 7.01 7.64 8.66
C LYS A 61 7.61 6.46 7.92
N ILE A 62 7.91 6.66 6.64
CA ILE A 62 8.34 5.61 5.74
C ILE A 62 9.80 5.85 5.36
N SER A 63 10.64 4.88 5.67
CA SER A 63 12.00 4.80 5.13
C SER A 63 12.06 3.74 4.05
N ALA A 64 13.10 3.76 3.21
CA ALA A 64 13.28 2.72 2.21
C ALA A 64 14.76 2.48 1.85
N GLU A 65 15.04 1.27 1.40
CA GLU A 65 16.36 0.81 0.99
C GLU A 65 16.28 -0.01 -0.31
N TYR A 66 17.18 0.27 -1.25
CA TYR A 66 17.37 -0.54 -2.45
C TYR A 66 18.47 -1.57 -2.19
N LYS A 67 18.13 -2.86 -2.25
CA LYS A 67 19.04 -3.97 -1.96
C LYS A 67 19.05 -4.96 -3.13
N PRO A 68 19.79 -4.69 -4.23
CA PRO A 68 19.81 -5.58 -5.40
C PRO A 68 20.32 -6.98 -5.08
N ASP A 69 21.30 -7.08 -4.18
CA ASP A 69 21.96 -8.32 -3.79
C ASP A 69 21.49 -8.82 -2.42
N ILE A 70 20.20 -8.60 -2.09
CA ILE A 70 19.63 -9.06 -0.82
C ILE A 70 19.76 -10.58 -0.70
N ASP A 71 20.23 -11.06 0.45
CA ASP A 71 20.23 -12.48 0.78
C ASP A 71 18.79 -12.90 1.12
N PRO A 72 18.23 -13.94 0.47
CA PRO A 72 16.91 -14.48 0.82
C PRO A 72 16.73 -14.76 2.31
N VAL A 73 17.80 -15.14 3.02
CA VAL A 73 17.76 -15.38 4.47
C VAL A 73 17.29 -14.14 5.23
N GLU A 74 17.69 -12.94 4.81
CA GLU A 74 17.27 -11.68 5.45
C GLU A 74 15.74 -11.54 5.48
N ILE A 75 15.08 -11.90 4.38
CA ILE A 75 13.62 -11.85 4.26
C ILE A 75 12.99 -12.98 5.08
N LEU A 76 13.47 -14.21 4.90
CA LEU A 76 12.92 -15.41 5.54
C LEU A 76 13.04 -15.38 7.06
N SER A 77 14.08 -14.76 7.60
CA SER A 77 14.31 -14.62 9.05
C SER A 77 13.88 -13.26 9.61
N ASN A 78 13.14 -12.45 8.85
CA ASN A 78 12.74 -11.13 9.33
C ASN A 78 11.86 -11.23 10.59
N THR A 79 12.24 -10.48 11.62
CA THR A 79 11.47 -10.29 12.85
C THR A 79 11.19 -8.82 13.15
N ASP A 80 11.66 -7.90 12.30
CA ASP A 80 11.36 -6.48 12.42
C ASP A 80 10.02 -6.18 11.72
N PRO A 81 8.95 -5.82 12.46
CA PRO A 81 7.62 -5.55 11.91
C PRO A 81 7.60 -4.33 10.98
N ARG A 82 8.67 -3.53 10.97
CA ARG A 82 8.79 -2.38 10.09
C ARG A 82 9.23 -2.78 8.69
N CYS A 83 9.94 -3.90 8.52
CA CYS A 83 10.52 -4.29 7.25
C CYS A 83 9.49 -4.94 6.32
N ASN A 84 9.26 -4.30 5.17
CA ASN A 84 8.39 -4.76 4.10
C ASN A 84 9.23 -4.97 2.83
N TYR A 85 9.19 -6.17 2.24
CA TYR A 85 10.06 -6.56 1.14
C TYR A 85 9.27 -6.73 -0.16
N PHE A 86 9.71 -6.04 -1.20
CA PHE A 86 9.06 -6.08 -2.49
C PHE A 86 10.05 -6.36 -3.61
N ARG A 87 9.79 -7.44 -4.35
CA ARG A 87 10.48 -7.71 -5.60
C ARG A 87 9.85 -6.88 -6.72
N ILE A 88 10.65 -6.27 -7.59
CA ILE A 88 10.18 -5.47 -8.72
C ILE A 88 10.63 -6.11 -10.03
N GLU A 89 9.68 -6.43 -10.90
CA GLU A 89 9.94 -7.03 -12.20
C GLU A 89 9.07 -6.46 -13.33
N LYS A 90 9.44 -6.81 -14.57
CA LYS A 90 8.61 -6.64 -15.76
C LYS A 90 7.45 -7.63 -15.84
N PHE A 91 7.60 -8.81 -15.23
CA PHE A 91 6.63 -9.90 -15.32
C PHE A 91 6.27 -10.44 -13.94
N ALA A 92 4.98 -10.63 -13.72
CA ALA A 92 4.43 -11.32 -12.57
C ALA A 92 3.37 -12.30 -13.10
N MET A 93 3.31 -13.52 -12.54
CA MET A 93 2.38 -14.54 -13.04
C MET A 93 0.90 -14.09 -13.00
N GLU A 94 0.54 -13.25 -12.04
CA GLU A 94 -0.81 -12.69 -11.93
C GLU A 94 -1.02 -11.41 -12.76
N ASN A 95 0.01 -10.94 -13.47
CA ASN A 95 0.02 -9.69 -14.25
C ASN A 95 -0.46 -8.45 -13.49
N ILE A 96 -0.35 -8.47 -12.16
CA ILE A 96 -0.63 -7.35 -11.26
C ILE A 96 0.44 -7.27 -10.18
N SER A 97 0.63 -6.07 -9.62
CA SER A 97 1.30 -5.92 -8.33
C SER A 97 0.43 -6.52 -7.23
N PHE A 98 1.05 -7.11 -6.21
CA PHE A 98 0.34 -7.75 -5.10
C PHE A 98 1.19 -7.80 -3.82
N VAL A 99 0.50 -8.09 -2.72
CA VAL A 99 1.11 -8.55 -1.46
C VAL A 99 0.70 -10.01 -1.21
N ASP A 100 1.52 -10.78 -0.49
CA ASP A 100 1.28 -12.21 -0.26
C ASP A 100 0.02 -12.52 0.56
N GLY A 101 -0.51 -11.53 1.26
CA GLY A 101 -1.76 -11.62 1.98
C GLY A 101 -2.13 -10.31 2.63
N VAL A 102 -3.36 -10.22 3.13
CA VAL A 102 -3.77 -9.07 3.94
C VAL A 102 -2.97 -9.08 5.23
N GLY A 103 -2.31 -7.96 5.52
CA GLY A 103 -1.37 -7.80 6.62
C GLY A 103 0.06 -8.19 6.28
N SER A 104 0.35 -8.77 5.12
CA SER A 104 1.69 -9.31 4.84
C SER A 104 2.78 -8.25 4.72
N ASN A 105 4.02 -8.66 4.97
CA ASN A 105 5.20 -7.81 4.83
C ASN A 105 6.03 -8.14 3.57
N THR A 106 5.56 -9.04 2.72
CA THR A 106 6.22 -9.38 1.45
C THR A 106 5.24 -9.30 0.29
N GLY A 107 5.78 -9.04 -0.90
CA GLY A 107 5.01 -8.94 -2.13
C GLY A 107 5.83 -8.67 -3.39
N TYR A 108 5.13 -8.32 -4.44
CA TYR A 108 5.66 -8.19 -5.79
C TYR A 108 5.08 -6.96 -6.48
N PHE A 109 5.94 -6.17 -7.13
CA PHE A 109 5.53 -5.04 -7.95
C PHE A 109 5.84 -5.30 -9.43
N LEU A 110 4.87 -4.94 -10.27
CA LEU A 110 5.09 -4.76 -11.69
C LEU A 110 5.56 -3.34 -11.99
N ILE A 111 6.68 -3.20 -12.70
CA ILE A 111 7.26 -1.90 -13.05
C ILE A 111 6.27 -1.00 -13.81
N ASP A 112 5.44 -1.57 -14.68
CA ASP A 112 4.42 -0.83 -15.45
C ASP A 112 3.35 -0.18 -14.57
N ASN A 113 3.25 -0.60 -13.30
CA ASN A 113 2.30 -0.04 -12.33
C ASN A 113 2.95 1.02 -11.43
N LEU A 114 4.26 1.23 -11.55
CA LEU A 114 5.08 2.12 -10.73
C LEU A 114 5.58 3.31 -11.58
N TYR A 115 4.71 4.29 -11.77
CA TYR A 115 5.02 5.53 -12.48
C TYR A 115 4.63 6.74 -11.62
N THR A 116 5.19 7.91 -11.92
CA THR A 116 4.86 9.14 -11.20
C THR A 116 3.37 9.46 -11.27
N GLY A 117 2.73 9.62 -10.11
CA GLY A 117 1.28 9.82 -10.01
C GLY A 117 0.45 8.53 -10.00
N SER A 118 1.11 7.36 -10.01
CA SER A 118 0.47 6.11 -9.60
C SER A 118 0.10 6.15 -8.11
N THR A 119 -0.77 5.23 -7.72
CA THR A 119 -1.15 5.00 -6.32
C THR A 119 -1.00 3.52 -5.95
N THR A 120 -0.28 2.75 -6.78
CA THR A 120 -0.14 1.30 -6.63
C THR A 120 0.63 0.97 -5.36
N ALA A 121 1.77 1.62 -5.11
CA ALA A 121 2.55 1.35 -3.92
C ALA A 121 1.78 1.71 -2.65
N ALA A 122 1.07 2.84 -2.66
CA ALA A 122 0.21 3.24 -1.54
C ALA A 122 -0.96 2.27 -1.31
N HIS A 123 -1.53 1.69 -2.38
CA HIS A 123 -2.58 0.67 -2.29
C HIS A 123 -2.07 -0.64 -1.70
N GLU A 124 -0.96 -1.17 -2.24
CA GLU A 124 -0.36 -2.40 -1.72
C GLU A 124 0.08 -2.21 -0.26
N TYR A 125 0.62 -1.04 0.08
CA TYR A 125 0.93 -0.71 1.47
C TYR A 125 -0.31 -0.78 2.38
N GLY A 126 -1.48 -0.34 1.92
CA GLY A 126 -2.73 -0.53 2.67
C GLY A 126 -3.05 -1.99 2.96
N HIS A 127 -2.81 -2.89 2.00
CA HIS A 127 -2.90 -4.34 2.26
C HIS A 127 -1.88 -4.79 3.29
N THR A 128 -0.64 -4.31 3.23
CA THR A 128 0.37 -4.65 4.25
C THR A 128 0.00 -4.17 5.67
N LEU A 129 -0.88 -3.19 5.81
CA LEU A 129 -1.40 -2.72 7.09
C LEU A 129 -2.65 -3.50 7.56
N GLY A 130 -3.17 -4.40 6.72
CA GLY A 130 -4.33 -5.24 7.04
C GLY A 130 -5.64 -4.80 6.37
N LEU A 131 -5.62 -3.80 5.47
CA LEU A 131 -6.82 -3.41 4.75
C LEU A 131 -7.17 -4.40 3.63
N LYS A 132 -8.48 -4.59 3.42
CA LYS A 132 -9.04 -5.39 2.33
C LYS A 132 -9.65 -4.48 1.28
N HIS A 133 -9.82 -5.01 0.07
CA HIS A 133 -10.69 -4.34 -0.89
C HIS A 133 -12.12 -4.24 -0.35
N PRO A 134 -12.82 -3.12 -0.58
CA PRO A 134 -14.25 -3.02 -0.35
C PRO A 134 -15.05 -4.06 -1.15
N HIS A 135 -16.17 -4.52 -0.60
CA HIS A 135 -17.06 -5.45 -1.30
C HIS A 135 -17.97 -4.77 -2.31
N ASP A 136 -18.45 -3.56 -1.99
CA ASP A 136 -19.25 -2.76 -2.91
C ASP A 136 -18.32 -1.98 -3.84
N LEU A 137 -18.35 -2.30 -5.12
CA LEU A 137 -17.48 -1.72 -6.14
C LEU A 137 -18.20 -0.70 -7.02
N ASP A 138 -19.37 -0.20 -6.61
CA ASP A 138 -20.09 0.86 -7.31
C ASP A 138 -20.09 2.18 -6.51
N LEU A 139 -19.18 3.07 -6.88
CA LEU A 139 -18.96 4.37 -6.25
C LEU A 139 -19.60 5.54 -6.99
N ARG A 140 -20.42 5.29 -8.02
CA ARG A 140 -21.07 6.39 -8.76
C ARG A 140 -21.91 7.26 -7.82
N GLY A 141 -21.71 8.57 -7.89
CA GLY A 141 -22.35 9.55 -7.01
C GLY A 141 -21.82 9.59 -5.56
N ARG A 142 -20.76 8.84 -5.24
CA ARG A 142 -20.17 8.77 -3.88
C ARG A 142 -18.86 9.56 -3.72
N GLY A 143 -18.38 10.16 -4.80
CA GLY A 143 -17.18 11.01 -4.80
C GLY A 143 -15.89 10.26 -5.13
N ILE A 144 -14.79 10.70 -4.54
CA ILE A 144 -13.45 10.23 -4.84
C ILE A 144 -13.27 8.79 -4.33
N PRO A 145 -12.69 7.87 -5.12
CA PRO A 145 -12.41 6.51 -4.66
C PRO A 145 -11.33 6.50 -3.56
N GLY A 146 -11.60 5.77 -2.49
CA GLY A 146 -10.61 5.48 -1.44
C GLY A 146 -9.44 4.65 -1.94
N ILE A 147 -8.35 4.60 -1.17
CA ILE A 147 -7.10 3.99 -1.64
C ILE A 147 -7.25 2.50 -1.89
N MET A 148 -8.12 1.83 -1.15
CA MET A 148 -8.32 0.38 -1.22
C MET A 148 -9.30 -0.07 -2.30
N TYR A 149 -9.86 0.81 -3.12
CA TYR A 149 -10.67 0.35 -4.25
C TYR A 149 -9.80 -0.32 -5.32
N PRO A 150 -10.15 -1.53 -5.78
CA PRO A 150 -9.40 -2.23 -6.82
C PRO A 150 -9.73 -1.67 -8.21
N ARG A 151 -8.90 -2.05 -9.19
CA ARG A 151 -9.23 -1.85 -10.61
C ARG A 151 -10.58 -2.52 -10.93
N GLY A 152 -11.33 -1.93 -11.86
CA GLY A 152 -12.67 -2.43 -12.22
C GLY A 152 -13.82 -1.79 -11.42
N THR A 153 -13.53 -1.05 -10.35
CA THR A 153 -14.53 -0.26 -9.60
C THR A 153 -15.26 0.71 -10.53
N LEU A 154 -16.60 0.77 -10.43
CA LEU A 154 -17.44 1.74 -11.13
C LEU A 154 -17.38 3.08 -10.41
N VAL A 155 -17.10 4.14 -11.15
CA VAL A 155 -16.96 5.50 -10.63
C VAL A 155 -17.60 6.49 -11.60
N ASP A 156 -17.80 7.72 -11.13
CA ASP A 156 -18.22 8.83 -11.98
C ASP A 156 -17.20 9.09 -13.09
N ALA A 157 -17.68 9.58 -14.24
CA ALA A 157 -16.90 9.79 -15.46
C ALA A 157 -15.52 10.46 -15.24
N PRO A 158 -15.37 11.53 -14.42
CA PRO A 158 -14.07 12.17 -14.20
C PRO A 158 -13.00 11.25 -13.61
N TYR A 159 -13.40 10.16 -12.94
CA TYR A 159 -12.50 9.23 -12.29
C TYR A 159 -12.18 7.98 -13.12
N GLN A 160 -12.77 7.83 -14.30
CA GLN A 160 -12.56 6.69 -15.19
C GLN A 160 -11.23 6.81 -15.95
N TYR A 161 -10.76 5.71 -16.56
CA TYR A 161 -9.65 5.78 -17.52
C TYR A 161 -10.01 6.64 -18.74
N ASN A 162 -11.25 6.54 -19.19
CA ASN A 162 -11.83 7.36 -20.25
C ASN A 162 -13.17 7.94 -19.77
N PRO A 163 -13.24 9.26 -19.48
CA PRO A 163 -14.47 9.90 -19.03
C PRO A 163 -15.65 9.83 -20.01
N GLU A 164 -15.38 9.62 -21.30
CA GLU A 164 -16.41 9.49 -22.33
C GLU A 164 -16.91 8.05 -22.50
N ALA A 165 -16.26 7.07 -21.84
CA ALA A 165 -16.68 5.69 -21.91
C ALA A 165 -17.98 5.45 -21.12
N ARG A 166 -18.72 4.43 -21.55
CA ARG A 166 -19.86 3.95 -20.75
C ARG A 166 -19.33 3.31 -19.47
N SER A 167 -19.90 3.67 -18.33
CA SER A 167 -19.54 3.06 -17.05
C SER A 167 -19.60 1.53 -17.11
N GLY A 168 -18.51 0.89 -16.68
CA GLY A 168 -18.33 -0.57 -16.69
C GLY A 168 -17.77 -1.14 -17.98
N ASP A 169 -17.64 -0.36 -19.06
CA ASP A 169 -16.97 -0.79 -20.29
C ASP A 169 -15.45 -0.80 -20.10
N SER A 170 -14.93 -1.86 -19.47
CA SER A 170 -13.50 -2.00 -19.19
C SER A 170 -12.63 -1.98 -20.45
N SER A 171 -13.17 -2.40 -21.60
CA SER A 171 -12.45 -2.40 -22.87
C SER A 171 -12.16 -1.00 -23.42
N ASN A 172 -13.02 -0.03 -23.06
CA ASN A 172 -12.89 1.37 -23.46
C ASN A 172 -12.50 2.28 -22.28
N GLY A 173 -12.14 1.71 -21.13
CA GLY A 173 -11.71 2.47 -19.96
C GLY A 173 -12.83 3.05 -19.10
N GLY A 174 -14.03 2.44 -19.12
CA GLY A 174 -15.22 2.85 -18.36
C GLY A 174 -15.18 2.53 -16.85
N THR A 175 -14.01 2.21 -16.30
CA THR A 175 -13.80 1.86 -14.89
C THR A 175 -12.75 2.79 -14.27
N MET A 176 -12.66 2.78 -12.94
CA MET A 176 -11.78 3.66 -12.17
C MET A 176 -10.32 3.59 -12.64
N HIS A 177 -9.75 4.77 -12.91
CA HIS A 177 -8.31 4.91 -13.09
C HIS A 177 -7.61 5.03 -11.71
N PRO A 178 -6.64 4.16 -11.39
CA PRO A 178 -5.95 4.14 -10.09
C PRO A 178 -5.37 5.48 -9.61
N LYS A 179 -4.88 6.33 -10.51
CA LYS A 179 -4.33 7.66 -10.19
C LYS A 179 -5.29 8.58 -9.43
N ASN A 180 -6.60 8.29 -9.51
CA ASN A 180 -7.64 9.10 -8.87
C ASN A 180 -7.94 8.65 -7.43
N ARG A 181 -7.32 7.57 -6.96
CA ARG A 181 -7.48 7.10 -5.59
C ARG A 181 -6.82 8.06 -4.60
N LYS A 182 -7.42 8.17 -3.41
CA LYS A 182 -6.90 8.93 -2.28
C LYS A 182 -7.01 8.11 -1.01
N VAL A 183 -6.06 8.27 -0.09
CA VAL A 183 -6.26 7.76 1.28
C VAL A 183 -7.26 8.69 1.97
N LEU A 184 -8.36 8.13 2.44
CA LEU A 184 -9.41 8.86 3.14
C LEU A 184 -9.38 8.51 4.63
N GLN A 185 -9.99 9.36 5.47
CA GLN A 185 -10.15 9.05 6.90
C GLN A 185 -10.84 7.69 7.11
N GLY A 186 -11.81 7.33 6.25
CA GLY A 186 -12.45 6.01 6.32
C GLY A 186 -11.49 4.83 6.09
N ASP A 187 -10.43 5.00 5.30
CA ASP A 187 -9.39 3.97 5.16
C ASP A 187 -8.57 3.84 6.47
N ILE A 188 -8.30 4.96 7.14
CA ILE A 188 -7.62 5.01 8.45
C ILE A 188 -8.49 4.38 9.54
N ASP A 189 -9.78 4.69 9.57
CA ASP A 189 -10.72 4.16 10.56
C ASP A 189 -10.80 2.63 10.48
N LEU A 190 -10.66 2.06 9.28
CA LEU A 190 -10.65 0.60 9.06
C LEU A 190 -9.40 -0.08 9.62
N LEU A 191 -8.29 0.64 9.83
CA LEU A 191 -7.09 0.08 10.45
C LEU A 191 -7.27 -0.21 11.94
N ARG A 192 -8.30 0.38 12.59
CA ARG A 192 -8.60 0.17 14.00
C ARG A 192 -7.42 0.43 14.94
N LEU A 193 -6.66 1.48 14.63
CA LEU A 193 -5.50 1.91 15.41
C LEU A 193 -5.87 2.35 16.85
N ASP A 194 -7.16 2.63 17.10
CA ASP A 194 -7.74 2.84 18.43
C ASP A 194 -7.62 1.61 19.36
N ARG A 195 -7.35 0.43 18.79
CA ARG A 195 -7.26 -0.84 19.51
C ARG A 195 -5.83 -1.33 19.74
N LEU A 196 -4.82 -0.58 19.29
CA LEU A 196 -3.44 -0.95 19.54
C LEU A 196 -3.18 -0.94 21.04
N ASP A 197 -2.65 -2.04 21.54
CA ASP A 197 -2.25 -2.13 22.93
C ASP A 197 -0.77 -1.72 23.08
N GLN A 198 -0.37 -1.31 24.29
CA GLN A 198 1.00 -0.85 24.54
C GLN A 198 2.05 -1.99 24.49
N GLU A 199 1.61 -3.24 24.58
CA GLU A 199 2.47 -4.43 24.59
C GLU A 199 2.68 -5.01 23.18
N ASN A 200 1.80 -4.69 22.24
CA ASN A 200 1.75 -5.10 20.85
C ASN A 200 1.36 -3.92 19.96
N ASN A 201 2.39 -3.17 19.59
CA ASN A 201 2.29 -2.01 18.73
C ASN A 201 2.44 -2.36 17.24
N ILE A 202 2.22 -3.60 16.84
CA ILE A 202 2.40 -4.04 15.45
C ILE A 202 1.13 -3.78 14.63
N VAL A 203 1.31 -3.23 13.43
CA VAL A 203 0.25 -3.05 12.43
C VAL A 203 0.57 -3.92 11.22
N GLY A 204 -0.25 -4.95 10.98
CA GLY A 204 0.01 -6.01 9.99
C GLY A 204 0.56 -7.29 10.62
N ASP A 205 1.13 -8.18 9.79
CA ASP A 205 1.61 -9.50 10.16
C ASP A 205 2.79 -9.95 9.26
N PHE A 206 3.51 -10.97 9.69
CA PHE A 206 4.67 -11.50 8.97
C PHE A 206 4.26 -12.59 7.97
N THR A 207 4.74 -12.46 6.74
CA THR A 207 4.79 -13.55 5.76
C THR A 207 6.23 -14.00 5.51
N SER A 208 7.17 -13.04 5.43
CA SER A 208 8.60 -13.30 5.26
C SER A 208 8.89 -14.26 4.10
N ILE A 209 8.22 -14.09 2.96
CA ILE A 209 8.37 -14.94 1.77
C ILE A 209 9.44 -14.37 0.83
N TRP A 210 10.36 -15.23 0.40
CA TRP A 210 11.27 -14.92 -0.70
C TRP A 210 10.56 -15.08 -2.05
N HIS A 211 10.54 -14.00 -2.83
CA HIS A 211 10.07 -14.03 -4.22
C HIS A 211 11.22 -14.26 -5.22
N PRO A 212 11.21 -15.36 -5.99
CA PRO A 212 12.10 -15.53 -7.12
C PRO A 212 11.65 -14.67 -8.33
N ASP A 213 12.49 -14.61 -9.35
CA ASP A 213 12.08 -14.07 -10.64
C ASP A 213 11.04 -15.00 -11.29
N HIS A 214 9.82 -14.51 -11.51
CA HIS A 214 8.75 -15.30 -12.10
C HIS A 214 9.03 -15.71 -13.55
N SER A 215 9.91 -15.00 -14.27
CA SER A 215 10.33 -15.38 -15.61
C SER A 215 11.17 -16.66 -15.63
N THR A 216 11.85 -17.00 -14.52
CA THR A 216 12.66 -18.21 -14.38
C THR A 216 11.85 -19.45 -13.98
N LEU A 217 10.59 -19.27 -13.61
CA LEU A 217 9.69 -20.35 -13.17
C LEU A 217 8.86 -20.94 -14.33
N GLN A 218 8.92 -20.33 -15.51
CA GLN A 218 8.31 -20.89 -16.71
C GLN A 218 9.26 -21.96 -17.31
N ALA A 219 8.96 -23.22 -17.04
CA ALA A 219 9.53 -24.39 -17.71
C ALA A 219 8.61 -24.86 -18.85
#